data_AF-A0AAN0M835-F1
#
_entry.id   AF-A0AAN0M835-F1
#
_cell.length_a   1.000
_cell.length_b   1.000
_cell.length_c   1.000
_cell.angle_alpha   90.00
_cell.angle_beta   90.00
_cell.angle_gamma   90.00
#
_symmetry.space_group_name_H-M   'P 1'
#
loop_
_entity.id
_entity.type
_entity.pdbx_description
1 polymer ?
#
loop_
_entity_poly.entity_id
_entity_poly.type
_entity_poly.pdbx_seq_one_letter_code
_entity_poly.pdbx_strand_id
1 'polypeptide(L)'
;MAYRLPSKSKEAEQATKIIFLTSYVHYMKDAFGPNVHKYIMKEDVAQELLQAIEEIRDVFVKSKSKKISLKTNNKEIQVDVNDIIIIEYIDRHPYVYTESHKIKVINASLTDIYKRLDSRFFVRPNSGTIINLLHVDSVSSKSLEMRSFDKEISISRGRYKEIIRVYTEYLMLGDTL
;
A
#
# COMPACT_ATOMS: atom_id res chain seq x y z
N MET A 1 5.26 -34.88 -14.85
CA MET A 1 6.40 -33.95 -14.98
C MET A 1 6.32 -32.96 -13.83
N ALA A 2 7.26 -33.01 -12.87
CA ALA A 2 7.33 -32.04 -11.78
C ALA A 2 7.97 -30.74 -12.28
N TYR A 3 7.28 -29.62 -12.13
CA TYR A 3 7.78 -28.30 -12.57
C TYR A 3 8.81 -27.80 -11.56
N ARG A 4 10.10 -27.88 -11.90
CA ARG A 4 11.19 -27.36 -11.07
C ARG A 4 11.55 -25.95 -11.55
N LEU A 5 11.26 -24.95 -10.71
CA LEU A 5 11.67 -23.57 -10.98
C LEU A 5 13.22 -23.46 -11.01
N PRO A 6 13.79 -22.60 -11.87
CA PRO A 6 15.23 -22.38 -11.92
C PRO A 6 15.72 -21.76 -10.61
N SER A 7 16.69 -22.42 -9.99
CA SER A 7 17.27 -22.11 -8.69
C SER A 7 17.85 -20.68 -8.64
N LYS A 8 17.11 -19.77 -8.00
CA LYS A 8 17.65 -18.53 -7.41
C LYS A 8 17.83 -18.73 -5.89
N SER A 9 18.60 -17.86 -5.24
CA SER A 9 18.99 -17.99 -3.82
C SER A 9 17.79 -18.28 -2.89
N LYS A 10 18.01 -19.06 -1.81
CA LYS A 10 16.98 -19.47 -0.84
C LYS A 10 16.15 -18.31 -0.26
N GLU A 11 16.73 -17.11 -0.19
CA GLU A 11 16.03 -15.88 0.24
C GLU A 11 15.05 -15.34 -0.81
N ALA A 12 15.40 -15.43 -2.10
CA ALA A 12 14.50 -15.07 -3.20
C ALA A 12 13.34 -16.07 -3.37
N GLU A 13 13.58 -17.35 -3.05
CA GLU A 13 12.54 -18.39 -3.03
C GLU A 13 11.49 -18.14 -1.95
N GLN A 14 11.87 -17.69 -0.74
CA GLN A 14 10.90 -17.35 0.32
C GLN A 14 10.14 -16.05 0.07
N ALA A 15 10.73 -15.12 -0.71
CA ALA A 15 10.12 -13.84 -1.06
C ALA A 15 9.11 -13.93 -2.22
N THR A 16 8.88 -15.10 -2.80
CA THR A 16 7.96 -15.30 -3.92
C THR A 16 6.78 -16.16 -3.46
N LYS A 17 5.55 -15.68 -3.64
CA LYS A 17 4.33 -16.49 -3.40
C LYS A 17 3.82 -17.03 -4.72
N ILE A 18 3.47 -18.32 -4.74
CA ILE A 18 3.03 -19.03 -5.94
C ILE A 18 1.58 -19.47 -5.77
N ILE A 19 0.73 -19.15 -6.74
CA ILE A 19 -0.61 -19.72 -6.89
C ILE A 19 -0.58 -20.68 -8.09
N PHE A 20 -1.00 -21.92 -7.89
CA PHE A 20 -1.12 -22.90 -8.98
C PHE A 20 -2.57 -22.99 -9.45
N LEU A 21 -2.76 -22.88 -10.77
CA LEU A 21 -4.04 -23.13 -11.43
C LEU A 21 -4.01 -24.49 -12.13
N THR A 22 -4.85 -25.42 -11.72
CA THR A 22 -4.84 -26.80 -12.26
C THR A 22 -6.24 -27.33 -12.52
N SER A 23 -6.40 -28.22 -13.51
CA SER A 23 -7.63 -29.02 -13.70
C SER A 23 -7.49 -30.42 -13.11
N TYR A 24 -6.40 -30.67 -12.38
CA TYR A 24 -5.96 -31.99 -11.98
C TYR A 24 -5.50 -31.98 -10.53
N VAL A 25 -6.35 -32.53 -9.66
CA VAL A 25 -6.15 -32.60 -8.20
C VAL A 25 -4.88 -33.38 -7.83
N HIS A 26 -4.51 -34.40 -8.61
CA HIS A 26 -3.37 -35.27 -8.28
C HIS A 26 -2.01 -34.55 -8.31
N TYR A 27 -1.86 -33.46 -9.08
CA TYR A 27 -0.63 -32.67 -9.09
C TYR A 27 -0.47 -31.76 -7.87
N MET A 28 -1.52 -31.57 -7.05
CA MET A 28 -1.45 -30.73 -5.85
C MET A 28 -0.45 -31.29 -4.83
N LYS A 29 -0.36 -32.63 -4.70
CA LYS A 29 0.53 -33.29 -3.73
C LYS A 29 2.01 -33.09 -4.05
N ASP A 30 2.37 -33.08 -5.32
CA ASP A 30 3.78 -33.01 -5.76
C ASP A 30 4.33 -31.58 -5.82
N ALA A 31 3.45 -30.58 -5.81
CA ALA A 31 3.82 -29.18 -5.90
C ALA A 31 3.95 -28.49 -4.52
N PHE A 32 3.64 -29.18 -3.41
CA PHE A 32 3.77 -28.60 -2.06
C PHE A 32 5.21 -28.14 -1.81
N GLY A 33 5.35 -26.84 -1.53
CA GLY A 33 6.61 -26.21 -1.21
C GLY A 33 6.39 -24.99 -0.31
N PRO A 34 7.44 -24.50 0.37
CA PRO A 34 7.33 -23.43 1.35
C PRO A 34 6.84 -22.09 0.78
N ASN A 35 6.82 -21.95 -0.54
CA ASN A 35 6.53 -20.73 -1.27
C ASN A 35 5.12 -20.77 -1.92
N VAL A 36 4.42 -21.90 -1.81
CA VAL A 36 3.08 -22.06 -2.40
C VAL A 36 2.05 -21.46 -1.46
N HIS A 37 1.30 -20.48 -1.97
CA HIS A 37 0.22 -19.83 -1.23
C HIS A 37 -1.10 -20.59 -1.37
N LYS A 38 -1.48 -20.94 -2.61
CA LYS A 38 -2.76 -21.63 -2.87
C LYS A 38 -2.73 -22.46 -4.15
N TYR A 39 -3.57 -23.50 -4.16
CA TYR A 39 -3.97 -24.23 -5.36
C TYR A 39 -5.41 -23.89 -5.65
N ILE A 40 -5.69 -23.51 -6.90
CA ILE A 40 -7.04 -23.17 -7.33
C ILE A 40 -7.36 -24.05 -8.53
N MET A 41 -8.48 -24.76 -8.46
CA MET A 41 -8.97 -25.52 -9.59
C MET A 41 -9.41 -24.57 -10.69
N LYS A 42 -9.17 -24.91 -11.96
CA LYS A 42 -9.52 -24.01 -13.07
C LYS A 42 -11.00 -23.64 -13.10
N GLU A 43 -11.88 -24.55 -12.68
CA GLU A 43 -13.31 -24.27 -12.50
C GLU A 43 -13.62 -23.20 -11.44
N ASP A 44 -12.76 -23.04 -10.42
CA ASP A 44 -12.98 -22.16 -9.25
C ASP A 44 -12.20 -20.84 -9.33
N VAL A 45 -11.45 -20.60 -10.41
CA VAL A 45 -10.61 -19.41 -10.60
C VAL A 45 -11.37 -18.11 -10.37
N ALA A 46 -12.58 -18.00 -10.90
CA ALA A 46 -13.37 -16.79 -10.79
C ALA A 46 -13.76 -16.44 -9.34
N GLN A 47 -13.87 -17.45 -8.46
CA GLN A 47 -14.26 -17.27 -7.07
C GLN A 47 -13.06 -17.10 -6.15
N GLU A 48 -11.97 -17.83 -6.41
CA GLU A 48 -10.89 -17.97 -5.43
C GLU A 48 -9.63 -17.17 -5.75
N LEU A 49 -9.42 -16.80 -7.02
CA LEU A 49 -8.16 -16.16 -7.42
C LEU A 49 -8.03 -14.74 -6.86
N LEU A 50 -9.10 -13.96 -6.91
CA LEU A 50 -9.11 -12.60 -6.37
C LEU A 50 -8.75 -12.61 -4.89
N GLN A 51 -9.43 -13.45 -4.11
CA GLN A 51 -9.18 -13.59 -2.68
C GLN A 51 -7.73 -14.01 -2.38
N ALA A 52 -7.20 -14.99 -3.13
CA ALA A 52 -5.82 -15.43 -2.95
C ALA A 52 -4.81 -14.32 -3.29
N ILE A 53 -5.08 -13.50 -4.29
CA ILE A 53 -4.27 -12.33 -4.64
C ILE A 53 -4.34 -11.28 -3.53
N GLU A 54 -5.53 -11.00 -2.98
CA GLU A 54 -5.70 -10.06 -1.87
C GLU A 54 -4.95 -10.50 -0.60
N GLU A 55 -5.03 -11.78 -0.25
CA GLU A 55 -4.27 -12.36 0.87
C GLU A 55 -2.76 -12.22 0.67
N ILE A 56 -2.27 -12.53 -0.53
CA ILE A 56 -0.85 -12.37 -0.87
C ILE A 56 -0.44 -10.89 -0.79
N ARG A 57 -1.24 -10.00 -1.37
CA ARG A 57 -1.03 -8.55 -1.34
C ARG A 57 -0.90 -8.08 0.10
N ASP A 58 -1.83 -8.46 0.97
CA ASP A 58 -1.81 -8.06 2.37
C ASP A 58 -0.57 -8.58 3.11
N VAL A 59 -0.13 -9.81 2.83
CA VAL A 59 1.13 -10.37 3.36
C VAL A 59 2.34 -9.57 2.87
N PHE A 60 2.41 -9.21 1.58
CA PHE A 60 3.52 -8.41 1.03
C PHE A 60 3.53 -6.97 1.54
N VAL A 61 2.36 -6.34 1.61
CA VAL A 61 2.18 -4.97 2.13
C VAL A 61 2.60 -4.93 3.60
N LYS A 62 2.19 -5.91 4.41
CA LYS A 62 2.56 -6.00 5.85
C LYS A 62 4.02 -6.43 6.08
N SER A 63 4.57 -7.33 5.27
CA SER A 63 5.95 -7.82 5.43
C SER A 63 7.02 -6.85 4.95
N LYS A 64 6.70 -5.97 3.98
CA LYS A 64 7.58 -4.88 3.52
C LYS A 64 7.22 -3.53 4.14
N SER A 65 6.36 -3.52 5.16
CA SER A 65 5.80 -2.28 5.67
C SER A 65 6.91 -1.40 6.27
N LYS A 66 7.18 -0.29 5.60
CA LYS A 66 8.14 0.70 6.10
C LYS A 66 7.45 1.39 7.27
N LYS A 67 8.10 1.41 8.43
CA LYS A 67 7.63 2.19 9.58
C LYS A 67 8.32 3.55 9.60
N ILE A 68 7.60 4.59 9.99
CA ILE A 68 8.17 5.89 10.32
C ILE A 68 8.05 6.15 11.82
N SER A 69 9.15 6.62 12.40
CA SER A 69 9.19 7.05 13.78
C SER A 69 8.67 8.49 13.94
N LEU A 70 7.63 8.69 14.74
CA LEU A 70 7.01 9.99 14.97
C LEU A 70 7.10 10.36 16.44
N LYS A 71 7.61 11.57 16.72
CA LYS A 71 7.66 12.11 18.07
C LYS A 71 6.30 12.71 18.43
N THR A 72 5.75 12.30 19.56
CA THR A 72 4.54 12.88 20.18
C THR A 72 4.92 13.52 21.52
N ASN A 73 3.98 14.20 22.18
CA ASN A 73 4.24 14.83 23.50
C ASN A 73 4.78 13.84 24.54
N ASN A 74 4.30 12.59 24.51
CA ASN A 74 4.54 11.64 25.59
C ASN A 74 5.59 10.59 25.24
N LYS A 75 5.73 10.27 23.95
CA LYS A 75 6.59 9.18 23.47
C LYS A 75 6.89 9.30 21.97
N GLU A 76 7.89 8.55 21.55
CA GLU A 76 8.10 8.24 20.15
C GLU A 76 7.28 7.00 19.78
N ILE A 77 6.58 7.05 18.64
CA ILE A 77 5.75 5.95 18.15
C ILE A 77 6.21 5.55 16.75
N GLN A 78 6.12 4.25 16.45
CA GLN A 78 6.32 3.73 15.10
C GLN A 78 4.95 3.59 14.43
N VAL A 79 4.80 4.18 13.25
CA VAL A 79 3.58 4.09 12.44
C VAL A 79 3.92 3.41 11.13
N ASP A 80 3.13 2.42 10.75
CA ASP A 80 3.20 1.79 9.44
C ASP A 80 2.80 2.81 8.37
N VAL A 81 3.61 3.02 7.35
CA VAL A 81 3.27 3.97 6.27
C VAL A 81 1.99 3.56 5.55
N ASN A 82 1.69 2.27 5.46
CA ASN A 82 0.48 1.79 4.79
C ASN A 82 -0.77 2.10 5.60
N ASP A 83 -0.67 2.30 6.92
CA ASP A 83 -1.80 2.69 7.78
C ASP A 83 -2.07 4.19 7.73
N ILE A 84 -1.13 4.99 7.20
CA ILE A 84 -1.29 6.45 7.09
C ILE A 84 -2.25 6.75 5.92
N ILE A 85 -3.40 7.33 6.23
CA ILE A 85 -4.37 7.82 5.25
C ILE A 85 -3.94 9.20 4.75
N ILE A 86 -3.77 10.13 5.70
CA ILE A 86 -3.49 11.55 5.43
C ILE A 86 -2.66 12.14 6.57
N ILE A 87 -1.86 13.16 6.24
CA ILE A 87 -1.17 14.01 7.20
C ILE A 87 -1.59 15.46 6.94
N GLU A 88 -2.24 16.11 7.90
CA GLU A 88 -2.65 17.51 7.81
C GLU A 88 -1.87 18.39 8.79
N TYR A 89 -1.50 19.59 8.38
CA TYR A 89 -0.98 20.61 9.29
C TYR A 89 -2.12 21.44 9.88
N ILE A 90 -2.36 21.27 11.18
CA ILE A 90 -3.45 21.90 11.93
C ILE A 90 -2.84 22.47 13.23
N ASP A 91 -3.27 23.65 13.67
CA ASP A 91 -2.85 24.23 14.95
C ASP A 91 -1.32 24.23 15.19
N ARG A 92 -0.55 24.56 14.16
CA ARG A 92 0.93 24.60 14.16
C ARG A 92 1.63 23.24 14.29
N HIS A 93 0.92 22.14 14.07
CA HIS A 93 1.48 20.78 14.16
C HIS A 93 0.98 19.87 13.02
N PRO A 94 1.80 18.93 12.54
CA PRO A 94 1.30 17.84 11.71
C PRO A 94 0.45 16.88 12.54
N TYR A 95 -0.66 16.44 11.96
CA TYR A 95 -1.53 15.39 12.46
C TYR A 95 -1.54 14.25 11.46
N VAL A 96 -1.12 13.07 11.88
CA VAL A 96 -1.19 11.83 11.10
C VAL A 96 -2.49 11.14 11.41
N TYR A 97 -3.26 10.83 10.38
CA TYR A 97 -4.52 10.10 10.49
C TYR A 97 -4.32 8.69 9.94
N THR A 98 -4.70 7.71 10.74
CA THR A 98 -4.91 6.31 10.35
C THR A 98 -6.38 5.98 10.57
N GLU A 99 -6.84 4.78 10.17
CA GLU A 99 -8.23 4.37 10.39
C GLU A 99 -8.66 4.44 11.85
N SER A 100 -7.73 4.15 12.78
CA SER A 100 -8.05 4.07 14.21
C SER A 100 -7.53 5.24 15.05
N HIS A 101 -6.61 6.05 14.52
CA HIS A 101 -5.90 7.04 15.34
C HIS A 101 -5.69 8.37 14.63
N LYS A 102 -5.80 9.44 15.42
CA LYS A 102 -5.31 10.78 15.08
C LYS A 102 -4.11 11.12 15.96
N ILE A 103 -2.94 11.21 15.37
CA ILE A 103 -1.66 11.37 16.08
C ILE A 103 -1.12 12.78 15.84
N LYS A 104 -0.98 13.56 16.92
CA LYS A 104 -0.25 14.84 16.89
C LYS A 104 1.26 14.59 16.87
N VAL A 105 1.94 15.10 15.85
CA VAL A 105 3.40 15.06 15.72
C VAL A 105 4.02 16.36 16.23
N ILE A 106 5.09 16.24 17.01
CA ILE A 106 5.88 17.38 17.49
C ILE A 106 7.28 17.39 16.87
N ASN A 107 7.90 18.57 16.86
CA ASN A 107 9.27 18.79 16.40
C ASN A 107 9.56 18.26 14.98
N ALA A 108 8.54 18.25 14.11
CA ALA A 108 8.70 17.91 12.70
C ALA A 108 7.76 18.79 11.87
N SER A 109 8.23 19.29 10.72
CA SER A 109 7.37 19.93 9.74
C SER A 109 6.74 18.90 8.80
N LEU A 110 5.69 19.28 8.06
CA LEU A 110 5.17 18.44 6.98
C LEU A 110 6.25 18.10 5.95
N THR A 111 7.15 19.04 5.64
CA THR A 111 8.22 18.81 4.67
C THR A 111 9.21 17.76 5.18
N ASP A 112 9.52 17.75 6.47
CA ASP A 112 10.42 16.76 7.07
C ASP A 112 9.79 15.36 7.06
N ILE A 113 8.49 15.29 7.38
CA ILE A 113 7.76 14.03 7.31
C ILE A 113 7.68 13.53 5.86
N TYR A 114 7.37 14.41 4.91
CA TYR A 114 7.26 14.06 3.49
C TYR A 114 8.54 13.48 2.91
N LYS A 115 9.71 14.01 3.29
CA LYS A 115 11.02 13.49 2.85
C LYS A 115 11.30 12.06 3.30
N ARG A 116 10.60 11.58 4.34
CA ARG A 116 10.74 10.24 4.89
C ARG A 116 9.76 9.25 4.27
N LEU A 117 8.81 9.76 3.48
CA LEU A 117 7.80 8.99 2.77
C LEU A 117 8.23 8.75 1.32
N ASP A 118 7.77 7.65 0.75
CA ASP A 118 8.07 7.29 -0.64
C ASP A 118 7.13 8.05 -1.59
N SER A 119 7.69 8.92 -2.42
CA SER A 119 6.93 9.79 -3.32
C SER A 119 6.12 9.06 -4.39
N ARG A 120 6.31 7.75 -4.55
CA ARG A 120 5.48 6.90 -5.41
C ARG A 120 4.11 6.59 -4.80
N PHE A 121 4.01 6.69 -3.47
CA PHE A 121 2.78 6.38 -2.73
C PHE A 121 2.22 7.61 -2.02
N PHE A 122 3.04 8.64 -1.78
CA PHE A 122 2.61 9.85 -1.08
C PHE A 122 2.75 11.08 -1.97
N VAL A 123 1.70 11.91 -2.00
CA VAL A 123 1.70 13.19 -2.73
C VAL A 123 1.16 14.31 -1.87
N ARG A 124 1.47 15.56 -2.24
CA ARG A 124 0.96 16.76 -1.58
C ARG A 124 -0.09 17.41 -2.48
N PRO A 125 -1.39 17.44 -2.12
CA PRO A 125 -2.39 18.12 -2.93
C PRO A 125 -2.40 19.64 -2.72
N ASN A 126 -1.94 20.09 -1.56
CA ASN A 126 -1.79 21.50 -1.20
C ASN A 126 -0.62 21.66 -0.20
N SER A 127 -0.37 22.89 0.27
CA SER A 127 0.75 23.16 1.19
C SER A 127 0.57 22.54 2.57
N GLY A 128 -0.67 22.30 3.02
CA GLY A 128 -1.01 21.83 4.36
C GLY A 128 -1.31 20.34 4.46
N THR A 129 -1.16 19.56 3.38
CA THR A 129 -1.59 18.16 3.34
C THR A 129 -0.58 17.26 2.63
N ILE A 130 -0.43 16.04 3.13
CA ILE A 130 0.17 14.88 2.45
C ILE A 130 -0.91 13.78 2.44
N ILE A 131 -1.13 13.14 1.29
CA ILE A 131 -2.06 12.00 1.17
C ILE A 131 -1.30 10.74 0.77
N ASN A 132 -1.83 9.59 1.16
CA ASN A 132 -1.39 8.29 0.68
C ASN A 132 -2.30 7.81 -0.45
N LEU A 133 -1.73 7.56 -1.63
CA LEU A 133 -2.44 7.08 -2.82
C LEU A 133 -3.10 5.72 -2.60
N LEU A 134 -2.62 4.91 -1.65
CA LEU A 134 -3.27 3.66 -1.25
C LEU A 134 -4.70 3.90 -0.74
N HIS A 135 -4.97 5.05 -0.14
CA HIS A 135 -6.25 5.36 0.50
C HIS A 135 -7.12 6.33 -0.30
N VAL A 136 -6.72 6.69 -1.51
CA VAL A 136 -7.54 7.55 -2.39
C VAL A 136 -8.78 6.77 -2.83
N ASP A 137 -9.95 7.39 -2.72
CA ASP A 137 -11.22 6.85 -3.21
C ASP A 137 -11.56 7.44 -4.58
N SER A 138 -11.50 8.77 -4.70
CA SER A 138 -11.82 9.49 -5.94
C SER A 138 -10.91 10.71 -6.12
N VAL A 139 -10.66 11.09 -7.38
CA VAL A 139 -9.86 12.27 -7.73
C VAL A 139 -10.57 13.09 -8.81
N SER A 140 -10.77 14.38 -8.53
CA SER A 140 -11.28 15.37 -9.48
C SER A 140 -10.19 16.40 -9.82
N SER A 141 -10.49 17.31 -10.75
CA SER A 141 -9.55 18.39 -11.11
C SER A 141 -9.27 19.38 -9.98
N LYS A 142 -10.15 19.47 -8.98
CA LYS A 142 -10.10 20.47 -7.90
C LYS A 142 -9.94 19.86 -6.51
N SER A 143 -10.24 18.58 -6.36
CA SER A 143 -10.34 17.94 -5.07
C SER A 143 -10.12 16.44 -5.16
N LEU A 144 -9.95 15.81 -4.01
CA LEU A 144 -9.84 14.36 -3.87
C LEU A 144 -10.49 13.90 -2.57
N GLU A 145 -10.98 12.66 -2.60
CA GLU A 145 -11.64 11.99 -1.49
C GLU A 145 -10.81 10.78 -1.09
N MET A 146 -10.82 10.48 0.21
CA MET A 146 -10.02 9.42 0.81
C MET A 146 -10.94 8.41 1.48
N ARG A 147 -10.64 7.13 1.32
CA ARG A 147 -11.32 6.06 2.06
C ARG A 147 -11.13 6.27 3.56
N SER A 148 -12.20 6.06 4.32
CA SER A 148 -12.19 6.19 5.79
C SER A 148 -11.81 7.60 6.30
N PHE A 149 -12.01 8.65 5.50
CA PHE A 149 -11.79 10.04 5.91
C PHE A 149 -12.82 11.01 5.28
N ASP A 150 -13.76 11.48 6.10
CA ASP A 150 -15.00 12.16 5.68
C ASP A 150 -14.84 13.60 5.16
N LYS A 151 -13.62 14.03 4.84
CA LYS A 151 -13.34 15.40 4.40
C LYS A 151 -12.71 15.42 3.02
N GLU A 152 -13.34 16.18 2.13
CA GLU A 152 -12.80 16.50 0.82
C GLU A 152 -11.51 17.33 0.95
N ILE A 153 -10.48 16.96 0.18
CA ILE A 153 -9.17 17.59 0.20
C ILE A 153 -9.01 18.42 -1.07
N SER A 154 -8.84 19.72 -0.91
CA SER A 154 -8.62 20.62 -2.05
C SER A 154 -7.23 20.44 -2.69
N ILE A 155 -7.20 20.50 -4.02
CA ILE A 155 -5.99 20.50 -4.83
C ILE A 155 -5.64 21.95 -5.18
N SER A 156 -4.42 22.35 -4.84
CA SER A 156 -3.91 23.68 -5.20
C SER A 156 -3.74 23.82 -6.72
N ARG A 157 -3.90 25.06 -7.20
CA ARG A 157 -3.72 25.38 -8.63
C ARG A 157 -2.37 24.87 -9.14
N GLY A 158 -2.38 24.21 -10.29
CA GLY A 158 -1.19 23.65 -10.92
C GLY A 158 -0.74 22.28 -10.41
N ARG A 159 -1.28 21.77 -9.29
CA ARG A 159 -0.86 20.47 -8.72
C ARG A 159 -1.59 19.28 -9.32
N TYR A 160 -2.80 19.47 -9.85
CA TYR A 160 -3.60 18.37 -10.41
C TYR A 160 -2.85 17.52 -11.44
N LYS A 161 -2.14 18.15 -12.38
CA LYS A 161 -1.39 17.43 -13.43
C LYS A 161 -0.29 16.52 -12.86
N GLU A 162 0.38 16.94 -11.80
CA GLU A 162 1.39 16.14 -11.14
C GLU A 162 0.74 14.97 -10.38
N ILE A 163 -0.32 15.26 -9.62
CA ILE A 163 -1.03 14.25 -8.81
C ILE A 163 -1.61 13.17 -9.69
N ILE A 164 -2.32 13.53 -10.77
CA ILE A 164 -2.93 12.55 -11.65
C ILE A 164 -1.87 11.69 -12.34
N ARG A 165 -0.71 12.26 -12.70
CA ARG A 165 0.41 11.48 -13.25
C ARG A 165 0.90 10.42 -12.26
N VAL A 166 1.20 10.82 -11.02
CA VAL A 166 1.68 9.88 -9.99
C VAL A 166 0.61 8.86 -9.62
N TYR A 167 -0.66 9.28 -9.56
CA TYR A 167 -1.78 8.38 -9.27
C TYR A 167 -1.98 7.35 -10.39
N THR A 168 -1.92 7.76 -11.65
CA THR A 168 -1.96 6.83 -12.79
C THR A 168 -0.75 5.89 -12.77
N GLU A 169 0.46 6.40 -12.52
CA GLU A 169 1.66 5.55 -12.38
C GLU A 169 1.48 4.51 -11.24
N TYR A 170 0.91 4.92 -10.10
CA TYR A 170 0.59 4.03 -8.99
C TYR A 170 -0.41 2.94 -9.37
N LEU A 171 -1.48 3.27 -10.11
CA LEU A 171 -2.46 2.29 -10.58
C LEU A 171 -1.85 1.30 -11.57
N MET A 172 -1.04 1.78 -12.51
CA MET A 172 -0.37 0.93 -13.52
C MET A 172 0.66 -0.02 -12.90
N LEU A 173 1.29 0.37 -11.78
CA LEU A 173 2.14 -0.53 -10.99
C LEU A 173 1.35 -1.66 -10.31
N GLY A 174 0.06 -1.44 -10.04
CA GLY A 174 -0.87 -2.46 -9.54
C GLY A 174 -1.28 -3.49 -10.60
N ASP A 175 -1.33 -3.10 -11.88
CA ASP A 175 -1.66 -3.98 -13.01
C ASP A 175 -0.48 -4.82 -13.51
N THR A 176 0.74 -4.55 -13.01
CA THR A 176 1.98 -5.25 -13.43
C THR A 176 2.47 -6.28 -12.38
N LEU A 177 1.65 -6.61 -11.38
CA LEU A 177 1.91 -7.62 -10.35
C LEU A 177 0.81 -8.68 -10.33
#